data_AF-A0A820KVJ9-F1
#
_entry.id   AF-A0A820KVJ9-F1
#
_cell.length_a   1.000
_cell.length_b   1.000
_cell.length_c   1.000
_cell.angle_alpha   90.00
_cell.angle_beta   90.00
_cell.angle_gamma   90.00
#
_symmetry.space_group_name_H-M   'P 1'
#
loop_
_entity.id
_entity.type
_entity.pdbx_description
1 polymer ?
#
loop_
_entity_poly.entity_id
_entity_poly.type
_entity_poly.pdbx_seq_one_letter_code
_entity_poly.pdbx_strand_id
1 'polypeptide(L)'
;SYISDHHLARIEQAHEQSTEDLRRHYRTQEMFLDMFEDEYRQMQLNPIRLEYLLKDACMLYPPTTTPLSGVEFIKRLPSGDIERARRSIRVFFHIRALSFELRSITDNELPLTKPENLVKQNDVLDLNNSDLIACTVHLKE
;
A
#
# COMPACT_ATOMS: atom_id res chain seq x y z
N SER A 1 1.79 -30.57 3.88
CA SER A 1 1.54 -29.14 3.62
C SER A 1 0.06 -28.97 3.34
N TYR A 2 -0.62 -27.98 3.94
CA TYR A 2 -2.02 -27.64 3.62
C TYR A 2 -2.16 -26.82 2.31
N ILE A 3 -1.03 -26.38 1.76
CA ILE A 3 -0.95 -25.63 0.50
C ILE A 3 -0.55 -26.60 -0.60
N SER A 4 -1.41 -26.74 -1.62
CA SER A 4 -1.17 -27.55 -2.81
C SER A 4 -0.59 -26.70 -3.94
N ASP A 5 -0.06 -27.33 -4.99
CA ASP A 5 0.48 -26.65 -6.17
C ASP A 5 -0.57 -25.77 -6.85
N HIS A 6 -1.84 -26.19 -6.84
CA HIS A 6 -2.94 -25.37 -7.32
C HIS A 6 -3.08 -24.07 -6.52
N HIS A 7 -2.93 -24.10 -5.19
CA HIS A 7 -2.97 -22.89 -4.37
C HIS A 7 -1.78 -21.96 -4.67
N LEU A 8 -0.58 -22.52 -4.84
CA LEU A 8 0.60 -21.74 -5.22
C LEU A 8 0.41 -21.07 -6.58
N ALA A 9 -0.08 -21.80 -7.59
CA ALA A 9 -0.36 -21.25 -8.91
C ALA A 9 -1.38 -20.11 -8.88
N ARG A 10 -2.42 -20.21 -8.02
CA ARG A 10 -3.41 -19.15 -7.84
C ARG A 10 -2.82 -17.90 -7.20
N ILE A 11 -1.87 -18.05 -6.27
CA ILE A 11 -1.20 -16.92 -5.63
C ILE A 11 -0.28 -16.21 -6.62
N GLU A 12 0.50 -16.95 -7.41
CA GLU A 12 1.37 -16.35 -8.45
C GLU A 12 0.54 -15.65 -9.53
N GLN A 13 -0.58 -16.25 -9.96
CA GLN A 13 -1.52 -15.59 -10.87
C GLN A 13 -2.07 -14.28 -10.29
N ALA A 14 -2.43 -14.28 -9.00
CA ALA A 14 -2.92 -13.07 -8.34
C ALA A 14 -1.82 -12.02 -8.20
N HIS A 15 -0.57 -12.44 -7.98
CA HIS A 15 0.59 -11.56 -7.92
C HIS A 15 0.83 -10.86 -9.26
N GLU A 16 0.81 -11.62 -10.37
CA GLU A 16 0.92 -11.06 -11.72
C GLU A 16 -0.24 -10.09 -12.02
N GLN A 17 -1.48 -10.48 -11.74
CA GLN A 17 -2.65 -9.63 -11.98
C GLN A 17 -2.58 -8.32 -11.18
N SER A 18 -2.24 -8.38 -9.90
CA SER A 18 -2.10 -7.18 -9.06
C SER A 18 -0.96 -6.26 -9.54
N THR A 19 0.11 -6.84 -10.08
CA THR A 19 1.22 -6.08 -10.68
C THR A 19 0.78 -5.35 -11.95
N GLU A 20 0.01 -6.03 -12.83
CA GLU A 20 -0.55 -5.41 -14.02
C GLU A 20 -1.53 -4.28 -13.70
N ASP A 21 -2.39 -4.49 -12.71
CA ASP A 21 -3.36 -3.49 -12.26
C ASP A 21 -2.64 -2.23 -11.73
N LEU A 22 -1.56 -2.39 -10.96
CA LEU A 22 -0.73 -1.26 -10.52
C LEU A 22 -0.02 -0.55 -11.68
N ARG A 23 0.49 -1.27 -12.68
CA ARG A 23 1.09 -0.65 -13.86
C ARG A 23 0.09 0.24 -14.61
N ARG A 24 -1.20 -0.13 -14.64
CA ARG A 24 -2.25 0.71 -15.22
C ARG A 24 -2.47 1.98 -14.39
N HIS A 25 -2.54 1.86 -13.07
CA HIS A 25 -2.65 3.01 -12.18
C HIS A 25 -1.43 3.95 -12.28
N TYR A 26 -0.21 3.41 -12.32
CA TYR A 26 1.02 4.19 -12.50
C TYR A 26 1.01 5.05 -13.77
N ARG A 27 0.42 4.56 -14.86
CA ARG A 27 0.31 5.30 -16.12
C ARG A 27 -0.81 6.34 -16.15
N THR A 28 -1.78 6.26 -15.24
CA THR A 28 -3.03 7.04 -15.32
C THR A 28 -3.24 7.99 -14.15
N GLN A 29 -2.61 7.74 -12.99
CA GLN A 29 -2.76 8.53 -11.78
C GLN A 29 -1.51 9.38 -11.58
N GLU A 30 -1.64 10.70 -11.66
CA GLU A 30 -0.52 11.64 -11.53
C GLU A 30 0.19 11.48 -10.17
N MET A 31 -0.57 11.27 -9.10
CA MET A 31 -0.07 11.13 -7.73
C MET A 31 0.16 9.67 -7.31
N PHE A 32 0.35 8.75 -8.26
CA PHE A 32 0.46 7.32 -7.96
C PHE A 32 1.57 7.01 -6.96
N LEU A 33 2.77 7.58 -7.16
CA LEU A 33 3.93 7.28 -6.33
C LEU A 33 3.72 7.73 -4.88
N ASP A 34 3.14 8.92 -4.69
CA ASP A 34 2.79 9.42 -3.36
C ASP A 34 1.74 8.55 -2.68
N MET A 35 0.71 8.11 -3.42
CA MET A 35 -0.27 7.15 -2.90
C MET A 35 0.38 5.81 -2.54
N PHE A 36 1.29 5.31 -3.37
CA PHE A 36 1.97 4.04 -3.16
C PHE A 36 2.80 4.05 -1.87
N GLU A 37 3.57 5.11 -1.67
CA GLU A 37 4.40 5.29 -0.48
C GLU A 37 3.57 5.57 0.78
N ASP A 38 2.51 6.36 0.68
CA ASP A 38 1.59 6.56 1.80
C ASP A 38 0.96 5.24 2.23
N GLU A 39 0.45 4.45 1.27
CA GLU A 39 -0.17 3.16 1.56
C GLU A 39 0.83 2.17 2.17
N TYR A 40 2.06 2.10 1.67
CA TYR A 40 3.11 1.26 2.26
C TYR A 40 3.38 1.64 3.71
N ARG A 41 3.60 2.93 4.00
CA ARG A 41 3.82 3.43 5.36
C ARG A 41 2.63 3.15 6.28
N GLN A 42 1.40 3.40 5.81
CA GLN A 42 0.19 3.15 6.59
C GLN A 42 0.04 1.67 6.94
N MET A 43 0.40 0.75 6.04
CA MET A 43 0.37 -0.69 6.31
C MET A 43 1.41 -1.13 7.34
N GLN A 44 2.58 -0.47 7.41
CA GLN A 44 3.58 -0.73 8.45
C GLN A 44 3.16 -0.17 9.81
N LEU A 45 2.60 1.03 9.84
CA LEU A 45 2.19 1.71 11.09
C LEU A 45 0.96 1.06 11.72
N ASN A 46 -0.02 0.68 10.90
CA ASN A 46 -1.31 0.16 11.34
C ASN A 46 -1.61 -1.18 10.67
N PRO A 47 -0.90 -2.26 11.02
CA PRO A 47 -1.21 -3.59 10.50
C PRO A 47 -2.62 -4.01 10.91
N ILE A 48 -3.34 -4.70 10.01
CA ILE A 48 -4.69 -5.20 10.30
C ILE A 48 -4.59 -6.25 11.40
N ARG A 49 -5.16 -5.93 12.55
CA ARG A 49 -5.27 -6.85 13.68
C ARG A 49 -6.66 -7.47 13.67
N LEU A 50 -6.72 -8.74 13.28
CA LEU A 50 -7.99 -9.46 13.07
C LEU A 50 -8.91 -9.42 14.30
N GLU A 51 -8.35 -9.49 15.50
CA GLU A 51 -9.14 -9.42 16.74
C GLU A 51 -9.93 -8.11 16.86
N TYR A 52 -9.33 -6.97 16.52
CA TYR A 52 -10.03 -5.68 16.56
C TYR A 52 -11.01 -5.54 15.40
N LEU A 53 -10.66 -6.07 14.22
CA LEU A 53 -11.57 -6.08 13.07
C LEU A 53 -12.85 -6.86 13.39
N LEU A 54 -12.73 -8.05 13.99
CA LEU A 54 -13.87 -8.90 14.35
C LEU A 54 -14.74 -8.31 15.48
N LYS A 55 -14.18 -7.42 16.30
CA LYS A 55 -14.91 -6.71 17.35
C LYS A 55 -15.62 -5.45 16.84
N ASP A 56 -15.33 -5.00 15.62
CA ASP A 56 -15.91 -3.80 15.06
C ASP A 56 -17.36 -4.05 14.63
N ALA A 57 -18.29 -3.25 15.14
CA ALA A 57 -19.71 -3.34 14.79
C ALA A 57 -19.95 -3.17 13.28
N CYS A 58 -19.07 -2.48 12.56
CA CYS A 58 -19.17 -2.31 11.10
C CYS A 58 -19.15 -3.64 10.35
N MET A 59 -18.53 -4.70 10.90
CA MET A 59 -18.50 -6.03 10.28
C MET A 59 -19.87 -6.73 10.29
N LEU A 60 -20.81 -6.28 11.11
CA LEU A 60 -22.17 -6.82 11.17
C LEU A 60 -23.11 -6.19 10.12
N TYR A 61 -22.70 -5.07 9.53
CA TYR A 61 -23.48 -4.35 8.53
C TYR A 61 -22.93 -4.62 7.12
N PRO A 62 -23.76 -4.47 6.06
CA PRO A 62 -23.25 -4.47 4.70
C PRO A 62 -22.14 -3.43 4.53
N PRO A 63 -21.04 -3.76 3.81
CA PRO A 63 -19.97 -2.80 3.58
C PRO A 63 -20.48 -1.53 2.92
N THR A 64 -20.29 -0.40 3.58
CA THR A 64 -20.62 0.91 3.01
C THR A 64 -19.72 1.24 1.83
N THR A 65 -20.24 2.01 0.87
CA THR A 65 -19.49 2.50 -0.30
C THR A 65 -19.26 4.00 -0.24
N THR A 66 -19.70 4.69 0.83
CA THR A 66 -19.62 6.16 0.92
C THR A 66 -18.71 6.61 2.06
N PRO A 67 -17.81 7.59 1.81
CA PRO A 67 -16.99 8.19 2.87
C PRO A 67 -17.83 8.92 3.92
N LEU A 68 -19.06 9.33 3.58
CA LEU A 68 -19.97 10.03 4.51
C LEU A 68 -20.48 9.15 5.66
N SER A 69 -20.27 7.84 5.58
CA SER A 69 -20.64 6.90 6.65
C SER A 69 -19.78 7.05 7.93
N GLY A 70 -18.65 7.75 7.85
CA GLY A 70 -17.67 7.83 8.94
C GLY A 70 -16.88 6.54 9.16
N VAL A 71 -17.15 5.48 8.39
CA VAL A 71 -16.39 4.23 8.42
C VAL A 71 -15.06 4.43 7.71
N GLU A 72 -13.98 4.04 8.38
CA GLU A 72 -12.62 4.12 7.86
C GLU A 72 -12.48 3.34 6.55
N PHE A 73 -11.66 3.84 5.63
CA PHE A 73 -11.46 3.23 4.31
C PHE A 73 -11.11 1.73 4.37
N ILE A 74 -10.31 1.33 5.36
CA ILE A 74 -9.91 -0.08 5.58
C ILE A 74 -11.08 -1.03 5.89
N LYS A 75 -12.23 -0.50 6.29
CA LYS A 75 -13.44 -1.27 6.70
C LYS A 75 -14.60 -1.10 5.72
N ARG A 76 -14.39 -0.42 4.59
CA ARG A 76 -15.45 -0.13 3.62
C ARG A 76 -15.01 -0.35 2.18
N LEU A 77 -15.96 -0.29 1.25
CA LEU A 77 -15.66 -0.38 -0.17
C LEU A 77 -15.18 0.97 -0.73
N PRO A 78 -14.31 0.95 -1.75
CA PRO A 78 -13.82 2.17 -2.40
C PRO A 78 -14.95 2.86 -3.17
N SER A 79 -15.07 4.18 -3.00
CA SER A 79 -16.14 5.00 -3.57
C SER A 79 -15.78 5.67 -4.89
N GLY A 80 -14.48 5.78 -5.23
CA GLY A 80 -13.98 6.50 -6.40
C GLY A 80 -12.64 5.97 -6.92
N ASP A 81 -12.11 6.56 -7.99
CA ASP A 81 -10.89 6.06 -8.66
C ASP A 81 -9.64 6.12 -7.78
N ILE A 82 -9.49 7.19 -7.01
CA ILE A 82 -8.41 7.33 -6.03
C ILE A 82 -8.47 6.20 -5.00
N GLU A 83 -9.64 5.94 -4.42
CA GLU A 83 -9.79 4.86 -3.44
C GLU A 83 -9.65 3.48 -4.06
N ARG A 84 -10.07 3.30 -5.32
CA ARG A 84 -9.81 2.06 -6.07
C ARG A 84 -8.31 1.85 -6.26
N ALA A 85 -7.57 2.89 -6.65
CA ALA A 85 -6.11 2.83 -6.78
C ALA A 85 -5.45 2.48 -5.44
N ARG A 86 -5.83 3.15 -4.34
CA ARG A 86 -5.36 2.85 -2.98
C ARG A 86 -5.64 1.41 -2.58
N ARG A 87 -6.84 0.88 -2.89
CA ARG A 87 -7.18 -0.52 -2.66
C ARG A 87 -6.27 -1.46 -3.47
N SER A 88 -6.08 -1.19 -4.76
CA SER A 88 -5.20 -1.98 -5.62
C SER A 88 -3.77 -2.05 -5.09
N ILE A 89 -3.26 -0.92 -4.56
CA ILE A 89 -1.94 -0.83 -3.91
C ILE A 89 -1.87 -1.75 -2.68
N ARG A 90 -2.82 -1.67 -1.76
CA ARG A 90 -2.86 -2.55 -0.58
C ARG A 90 -2.92 -4.03 -0.95
N VAL A 91 -3.75 -4.37 -1.94
CA VAL A 91 -3.91 -5.76 -2.42
C VAL A 91 -2.59 -6.28 -2.99
N PHE A 92 -1.90 -5.47 -3.80
CA PHE A 92 -0.58 -5.82 -4.32
C PHE A 92 0.41 -6.10 -3.19
N PHE A 93 0.51 -5.24 -2.17
CA PHE A 93 1.45 -5.46 -1.06
C PHE A 93 1.16 -6.77 -0.31
N HIS A 94 -0.10 -7.08 -0.03
CA HIS A 94 -0.46 -8.34 0.63
C HIS A 94 -0.14 -9.56 -0.23
N ILE A 95 -0.47 -9.54 -1.52
CA ILE A 95 -0.21 -10.66 -2.41
C ILE A 95 1.29 -10.84 -2.65
N ARG A 96 2.04 -9.75 -2.83
CA ARG A 96 3.50 -9.77 -2.96
C ARG A 96 4.15 -10.37 -1.72
N ALA A 97 3.79 -9.90 -0.52
CA ALA A 97 4.32 -10.43 0.72
C ALA A 97 4.06 -11.94 0.86
N LEU A 98 2.82 -12.38 0.60
CA LEU A 98 2.45 -13.80 0.65
C LEU A 98 3.22 -14.64 -0.38
N SER A 99 3.30 -14.16 -1.61
CA SER A 99 4.04 -14.84 -2.70
C SER A 99 5.54 -14.94 -2.38
N PHE A 100 6.12 -13.92 -1.76
CA PHE A 100 7.53 -13.91 -1.37
C PHE A 100 7.78 -14.86 -0.20
N GLU A 101 6.91 -14.84 0.81
CA GLU A 101 6.97 -15.74 1.96
C GLU A 101 6.92 -17.22 1.53
N LEU A 102 5.97 -17.57 0.66
CA LEU A 102 5.82 -18.94 0.16
C LEU A 102 7.00 -19.41 -0.69
N ARG A 103 7.72 -18.49 -1.33
CA ARG A 103 8.93 -18.77 -2.11
C ARG A 103 10.23 -18.57 -1.33
N SER A 104 10.14 -18.16 -0.06
CA SER A 104 11.30 -17.79 0.77
C SER A 104 12.20 -16.72 0.13
N ILE A 105 11.59 -15.77 -0.58
CA ILE A 105 12.28 -14.62 -1.19
C ILE A 105 12.26 -13.46 -0.21
N THR A 106 13.42 -12.82 -0.01
CA THR A 106 13.51 -11.57 0.78
C THR A 106 13.11 -10.38 -0.09
N ASP A 107 12.21 -9.53 0.41
CA ASP A 107 11.84 -8.28 -0.27
C ASP A 107 12.88 -7.19 0.02
N ASN A 108 13.63 -6.79 -1.00
CA ASN A 108 14.64 -5.73 -0.93
C ASN A 108 14.27 -4.50 -1.76
N GLU A 109 13.10 -4.49 -2.40
CA GLU A 109 12.67 -3.41 -3.30
C GLU A 109 11.82 -2.35 -2.59
N LEU A 110 11.31 -2.65 -1.39
CA LEU A 110 10.47 -1.77 -0.58
C LEU A 110 11.12 -1.46 0.79
N PRO A 111 10.93 -0.26 1.35
CA PRO A 111 10.25 0.92 0.76
C PRO A 111 10.99 1.49 -0.48
N LEU A 112 10.29 2.23 -1.35
CA LEU A 112 10.97 2.90 -2.48
C LEU A 112 11.84 4.06 -1.96
N THR A 113 11.38 4.72 -0.90
CA THR A 113 12.11 5.76 -0.18
C THR A 113 13.30 5.16 0.54
N LYS A 114 14.49 5.56 0.12
CA LYS A 114 15.76 5.16 0.71
C LYS A 114 16.22 6.18 1.75
N PRO A 115 16.32 5.82 3.04
CA PRO A 115 16.76 6.75 4.09
C PRO A 115 18.11 7.40 3.80
N GLU A 116 19.01 6.66 3.15
CA GLU A 116 20.33 7.14 2.73
C GLU A 116 20.27 8.28 1.69
N ASN A 117 19.18 8.38 0.93
CA ASN A 117 18.98 9.40 -0.09
C ASN A 117 18.15 10.60 0.41
N LEU A 118 17.71 10.59 1.67
CA LEU A 118 16.97 11.71 2.25
C LEU A 118 17.90 12.90 2.48
N VAL A 119 17.42 14.08 2.08
CA VAL A 119 18.08 15.36 2.35
C VAL A 119 18.13 15.59 3.85
N LYS A 120 19.32 15.86 4.38
CA LYS A 120 19.57 16.12 5.80
C LYS A 120 19.54 17.61 6.10
N GLN A 121 19.43 17.93 7.37
CA GLN A 121 19.56 19.31 7.83
C GLN A 121 20.93 19.86 7.42
N ASN A 122 20.93 21.01 6.75
CA ASN A 122 22.09 21.70 6.16
C ASN A 122 22.60 21.17 4.80
N ASP A 123 21.90 20.23 4.18
CA ASP A 123 22.23 19.83 2.79
C ASP A 123 21.82 20.94 1.80
N VAL A 124 22.64 21.11 0.76
CA VAL A 124 22.35 22.05 -0.33
C VAL A 124 21.33 21.42 -1.27
N LEU A 125 20.16 22.03 -1.37
CA LEU A 125 19.10 21.61 -2.28
C LEU A 125 19.41 22.09 -3.70
N ASP A 126 19.55 21.16 -4.65
CA ASP A 126 19.58 21.48 -6.07
C ASP A 126 18.15 21.68 -6.58
N LEU A 127 17.77 22.94 -6.76
CA LEU A 127 16.42 23.35 -7.17
C LEU A 127 16.26 23.47 -8.68
N ASN A 128 17.28 23.12 -9.47
CA ASN A 128 17.27 23.37 -10.91
C ASN A 128 16.21 22.57 -11.69
N ASN A 129 15.55 21.58 -11.07
CA ASN A 129 14.58 20.67 -11.71
C ASN A 129 13.34 20.33 -10.85
N SER A 130 12.95 21.16 -9.88
CA SER A 130 11.94 20.74 -8.89
C SER A 130 10.69 21.63 -8.87
N ASP A 131 9.55 21.10 -9.33
CA ASP A 131 8.25 21.76 -9.20
C ASP A 131 7.60 21.56 -7.81
N LEU A 132 8.03 20.59 -6.99
CA LEU A 132 7.64 20.43 -5.58
C LEU A 132 8.65 19.56 -4.81
N ILE A 133 8.98 19.96 -3.58
CA ILE A 133 9.75 19.15 -2.63
C ILE A 133 8.82 18.72 -1.49
N ALA A 134 8.57 17.42 -1.35
CA ALA A 134 7.90 16.86 -0.19
C ALA A 134 8.93 16.58 0.92
N CYS A 135 8.80 17.25 2.07
CA CYS A 135 9.68 17.07 3.22
C CYS A 135 8.92 16.44 4.39
N THR A 136 9.52 15.44 5.05
CA THR A 136 9.04 14.94 6.35
C THR A 136 9.99 15.41 7.44
N VAL A 137 9.49 16.20 8.40
CA VAL A 137 10.31 16.71 9.51
C VAL A 137 10.31 15.69 10.65
N HIS A 138 11.48 15.17 11.00
CA HIS A 138 11.68 14.37 12.21
C HIS A 138 12.21 15.27 13.33
N LEU A 139 11.47 15.35 14.44
CA LEU A 139 11.97 15.96 15.67
C LEU A 139 12.97 14.98 16.32
N LYS A 140 14.13 15.47 16.76
CA LYS A 140 15.00 14.70 17.65
C LYS A 140 14.32 14.61 19.02
N GLU A 141 14.15 13.40 19.53
CA GLU A 141 13.96 13.14 20.96
C GLU A 141 15.22 13.54 21.76
#